data_AF-Q9A6L5-F1
#
_entry.id   AF-Q9A6L5-F1
#
_cell.length_a   1.000
_cell.length_b   1.000
_cell.length_c   1.000
_cell.angle_alpha   90.00
_cell.angle_beta   90.00
_cell.angle_gamma   90.00
#
_symmetry.space_group_name_H-M   'P 1'
#
loop_
_entity.id
_entity.type
_entity.pdbx_description
1 polymer ?
#
loop_
_entity_poly.entity_id
_entity_poly.type
_entity_poly.pdbx_seq_one_letter_code
_entity_poly.pdbx_strand_id
1 'polypeptide(L)'
;MTPFRRTSLPLSRTETLERAMLRLLPLALGLITVVATQPALAASRDSWGKAGTSFLQYRTDAVECAYEAQTKAPVSIPLVDLTYMTDAAQPDGLAQQDATQPNMDVNALVDHAARAQLHMNKTWREVARQLEPALEACLRGRGYRPFRLAKSQIEQLKRLPTGSRARQVYLWNLSLKGAADPRR
;
A
#
# COMPACT_ATOMS: atom_id res chain seq x y z
N MET A 1 14.95 -76.26 26.23
CA MET A 1 13.84 -76.56 25.30
C MET A 1 12.73 -75.56 25.55
N THR A 2 12.24 -74.97 24.45
CA THR A 2 10.96 -74.29 24.20
C THR A 2 9.76 -74.77 25.08
N PRO A 3 8.59 -74.09 25.16
CA PRO A 3 8.05 -73.07 24.22
C PRO A 3 7.16 -71.94 24.83
N PHE A 4 6.67 -71.05 23.94
CA PHE A 4 5.30 -70.49 23.79
C PHE A 4 4.52 -70.01 25.04
N ARG A 5 3.76 -68.91 25.00
CA ARG A 5 2.61 -68.70 24.09
C ARG A 5 2.03 -67.28 24.26
N ARG A 6 1.46 -66.78 23.17
CA ARG A 6 0.53 -65.63 23.02
C ARG A 6 -0.52 -65.54 24.13
N THR A 7 -0.99 -64.33 24.44
CA THR A 7 -2.35 -63.86 24.07
C THR A 7 -2.57 -62.38 24.43
N SER A 8 -3.09 -61.64 23.46
CA SER A 8 -3.75 -60.33 23.55
C SER A 8 -5.14 -60.43 24.20
N LEU A 9 -5.61 -59.37 24.89
CA LEU A 9 -7.00 -59.03 25.29
C LEU A 9 -6.95 -57.69 26.12
N PRO A 10 -8.06 -57.00 26.47
CA PRO A 10 -8.88 -56.19 25.58
C PRO A 10 -9.34 -54.82 26.17
N LEU A 11 -10.09 -54.12 25.32
CA LEU A 11 -10.96 -52.97 25.51
C LEU A 11 -12.02 -53.12 26.63
N SER A 12 -12.33 -52.04 27.39
CA SER A 12 -13.69 -51.59 27.82
C SER A 12 -13.55 -50.59 29.00
N ARG A 13 -14.04 -49.34 28.92
CA ARG A 13 -15.45 -48.87 29.01
C ARG A 13 -16.00 -48.97 30.44
N THR A 14 -16.18 -47.83 31.11
CA THR A 14 -17.38 -47.54 31.93
C THR A 14 -17.46 -46.05 32.26
N GLU A 15 -18.68 -45.56 32.16
CA GLU A 15 -19.11 -44.20 32.41
C GLU A 15 -19.42 -43.97 33.91
N THR A 16 -19.48 -42.68 34.26
CA THR A 16 -20.23 -42.07 35.36
C THR A 16 -19.94 -42.50 36.79
N LEU A 17 -19.32 -41.60 37.57
CA LEU A 17 -19.79 -41.33 38.92
C LEU A 17 -19.49 -39.89 39.35
N GLU A 18 -20.59 -39.19 39.58
CA GLU A 18 -20.74 -37.88 40.15
C GLU A 18 -20.06 -37.71 41.53
N ARG A 19 -19.79 -36.44 41.87
CA ARG A 19 -19.80 -35.89 43.24
C ARG A 19 -18.76 -36.44 44.22
N ALA A 20 -17.52 -36.01 44.05
CA ALA A 20 -16.68 -35.69 45.22
C ALA A 20 -15.45 -34.91 44.75
N MET A 21 -15.57 -33.59 44.62
CA MET A 21 -14.52 -32.64 45.01
C MET A 21 -15.00 -31.24 44.70
N LEU A 22 -15.91 -30.81 45.56
CA LEU A 22 -16.01 -29.41 45.92
C LEU A 22 -14.63 -28.97 46.42
N ARG A 23 -14.16 -27.82 45.94
CA ARG A 23 -13.00 -27.04 46.40
C ARG A 23 -11.63 -27.51 45.91
N LEU A 24 -11.14 -26.86 44.85
CA LEU A 24 -9.92 -26.04 44.85
C LEU A 24 -9.65 -25.53 43.42
N LEU A 25 -9.16 -24.30 43.32
CA LEU A 25 -8.64 -23.61 42.13
C LEU A 25 -9.65 -22.82 41.23
N PRO A 26 -10.01 -21.58 41.59
CA PRO A 26 -10.37 -20.56 40.59
C PRO A 26 -9.07 -19.86 40.15
N LEU A 27 -8.38 -20.41 39.15
CA LEU A 27 -7.16 -19.78 38.60
C LEU A 27 -7.01 -20.11 37.11
N ALA A 28 -8.04 -19.80 36.33
CA ALA A 28 -8.00 -19.89 34.87
C ALA A 28 -8.99 -18.92 34.23
N LEU A 29 -8.92 -17.63 34.58
CA LEU A 29 -9.62 -16.58 33.84
C LEU A 29 -8.63 -15.47 33.51
N GLY A 30 -7.85 -15.69 32.46
CA GLY A 30 -6.80 -14.78 32.03
C GLY A 30 -6.31 -15.08 30.62
N LEU A 31 -7.20 -15.51 29.71
CA LEU A 31 -6.91 -15.41 28.28
C LEU A 31 -7.08 -13.93 27.89
N ILE A 32 -5.99 -13.18 27.98
CA ILE A 32 -5.86 -11.87 27.36
C ILE A 32 -5.95 -12.10 25.86
N THR A 33 -7.11 -11.83 25.28
CA THR A 33 -7.29 -11.68 23.84
C THR A 33 -6.51 -10.44 23.39
N VAL A 34 -5.24 -10.63 23.04
CA VAL A 34 -4.50 -9.63 22.26
C VAL A 34 -5.13 -9.61 20.88
N VAL A 35 -6.18 -8.82 20.73
CA VAL A 35 -6.66 -8.39 19.42
C VAL A 35 -5.52 -7.55 18.84
N ALA A 36 -4.72 -8.17 17.99
CA ALA A 36 -3.80 -7.45 17.13
C ALA A 36 -4.65 -6.52 16.25
N THR A 37 -4.79 -5.26 16.67
CA THR A 37 -5.26 -4.17 15.82
C THR A 37 -4.22 -4.02 14.73
N GLN A 38 -4.40 -4.76 13.63
CA GLN A 38 -3.67 -4.48 12.41
C GLN A 38 -4.02 -3.03 12.04
N PRO A 39 -3.03 -2.12 11.95
CA PRO A 39 -3.30 -0.82 11.38
C PRO A 39 -3.73 -1.08 9.95
N ALA A 40 -5.04 -0.95 9.69
CA ALA A 40 -5.51 -0.77 8.33
C ALA A 40 -4.74 0.45 7.82
N LEU A 41 -3.81 0.21 6.89
CA LEU A 41 -3.13 1.24 6.10
C LEU A 41 -4.21 1.98 5.33
N ALA A 42 -4.85 2.92 6.02
CA ALA A 42 -5.72 3.90 5.42
C ALA A 42 -4.82 4.69 4.47
N ALA A 43 -5.21 4.76 3.21
CA ALA A 43 -4.59 5.66 2.23
C ALA A 43 -4.29 6.98 2.93
N SER A 44 -3.02 7.41 2.89
CA SER A 44 -2.53 8.57 3.62
C SER A 44 -3.53 9.72 3.44
N ARG A 45 -4.17 10.11 4.55
CA ARG A 45 -5.08 11.26 4.59
C ARG A 45 -4.31 12.57 4.61
N ASP A 46 -2.99 12.47 4.59
CA ASP A 46 -2.09 13.57 4.77
C ASP A 46 -1.66 14.04 3.38
N SER A 47 -1.71 15.35 3.19
CA SER A 47 -1.19 16.04 2.03
C SER A 47 -0.06 16.95 2.46
N TRP A 48 0.68 17.50 1.51
CA TRP A 48 1.88 18.29 1.79
C TRP A 48 1.69 19.73 1.33
N GLY A 49 2.06 20.68 2.20
CA GLY A 49 1.89 22.09 1.91
C GLY A 49 3.04 22.96 2.38
N LYS A 50 3.20 24.09 1.69
CA LYS A 50 4.17 25.14 1.97
C LYS A 50 3.50 26.49 1.72
N ALA A 51 3.45 27.34 2.74
CA ALA A 51 2.86 28.67 2.62
C ALA A 51 3.68 29.55 1.66
N GLY A 52 3.01 30.43 0.92
CA GLY A 52 3.67 31.36 -0.01
C GLY A 52 4.28 30.73 -1.27
N THR A 53 4.09 29.43 -1.52
CA THR A 53 4.59 28.79 -2.75
C THR A 53 3.71 29.14 -3.96
N SER A 54 4.32 29.52 -5.08
CA SER A 54 3.57 29.72 -6.34
C SER A 54 3.09 28.37 -6.89
N PHE A 55 2.06 28.38 -7.73
CA PHE A 55 1.58 27.14 -8.36
C PHE A 55 2.67 26.46 -9.20
N LEU A 56 3.49 27.25 -9.92
CA LEU A 56 4.61 26.73 -10.71
C LEU A 56 5.65 26.06 -9.80
N GLN A 57 6.08 26.73 -8.73
CA GLN A 57 7.03 26.17 -7.78
C GLN A 57 6.50 24.89 -7.13
N TYR A 58 5.22 24.88 -6.74
CA TYR A 58 4.56 23.70 -6.20
C TYR A 58 4.63 22.49 -7.15
N ARG A 59 4.42 22.71 -8.44
CA ARG A 59 4.49 21.66 -9.46
C ARG A 59 5.93 21.20 -9.70
N THR A 60 6.88 22.14 -9.78
CA THR A 60 8.31 21.84 -9.93
C THR A 60 8.82 21.00 -8.76
N ASP A 61 8.57 21.44 -7.53
CA ASP A 61 8.99 20.73 -6.31
C ASP A 61 8.40 19.31 -6.25
N ALA A 62 7.13 19.14 -6.65
CA ALA A 62 6.50 17.83 -6.69
C ALA A 62 7.16 16.88 -7.69
N VAL A 63 7.52 17.36 -8.88
CA VAL A 63 8.21 16.55 -9.90
C VAL A 63 9.63 16.23 -9.48
N GLU A 64 10.36 17.21 -8.96
CA GLU A 64 11.74 17.00 -8.50
C GLU A 64 11.81 16.03 -7.32
N CYS A 65 10.92 16.14 -6.34
CA CYS A 65 10.87 15.19 -5.23
C CYS A 65 10.39 13.80 -5.65
N ALA A 66 9.51 13.69 -6.65
CA ALA A 66 9.13 12.39 -7.21
C ALA A 66 10.33 11.73 -7.92
N TYR A 67 11.08 12.50 -8.70
CA TYR A 67 12.30 12.03 -9.38
C TYR A 67 13.38 11.61 -8.38
N GLU A 68 13.58 12.41 -7.32
CA GLU A 68 14.52 12.07 -6.25
C GLU A 68 14.10 10.79 -5.51
N ALA A 69 12.82 10.64 -5.19
CA ALA A 69 12.31 9.41 -4.58
C ALA A 69 12.54 8.20 -5.49
N GLN A 70 12.27 8.32 -6.79
CA GLN A 70 12.48 7.25 -7.76
C GLN A 70 13.95 6.83 -7.87
N THR A 71 14.88 7.78 -7.76
CA THR A 71 16.32 7.53 -7.97
C THR A 71 17.06 7.10 -6.70
N LYS A 72 16.59 7.52 -5.51
CA LYS A 72 17.26 7.26 -4.24
C LYS A 72 16.60 6.18 -3.39
N ALA A 73 15.30 5.93 -3.56
CA ALA A 73 14.63 4.92 -2.75
C ALA A 73 14.93 3.50 -3.24
N PRO A 74 15.29 2.57 -2.35
CA PRO A 74 15.38 1.16 -2.71
C PRO A 74 13.96 0.62 -2.96
N VAL A 75 13.60 0.43 -4.22
CA VAL A 75 12.33 -0.20 -4.61
C VAL A 75 12.57 -1.65 -4.97
N SER A 76 12.02 -2.55 -4.16
CA SER A 76 11.97 -4.00 -4.39
C SER A 76 10.58 -4.38 -4.88
N ILE A 77 10.50 -4.81 -6.13
CA ILE A 77 9.31 -5.42 -6.73
C ILE A 77 9.56 -6.93 -6.81
N PRO A 78 8.68 -7.79 -6.27
CA PRO A 78 8.82 -9.23 -6.43
C PRO A 78 8.96 -9.61 -7.91
N LEU A 79 9.87 -10.53 -8.23
CA LEU A 79 10.16 -10.90 -9.62
C LEU A 79 8.90 -11.35 -10.38
N VAL A 80 8.02 -12.11 -9.72
CA VAL A 80 6.75 -12.55 -10.29
C VAL A 80 5.86 -11.38 -10.71
N ASP A 81 5.75 -10.35 -9.87
CA ASP A 81 4.95 -9.17 -10.16
C ASP A 81 5.58 -8.36 -11.31
N LEU A 82 6.92 -8.27 -11.33
CA LEU A 82 7.65 -7.60 -12.40
C LEU A 82 7.45 -8.32 -13.75
N THR A 83 7.50 -9.65 -13.77
CA THR A 83 7.23 -10.46 -14.97
C THR A 83 5.81 -10.23 -15.46
N TYR A 84 4.80 -10.35 -14.60
CA TYR A 84 3.40 -10.09 -14.99
C TYR A 84 3.17 -8.67 -15.50
N MET A 85 3.84 -7.67 -14.92
CA MET A 85 3.75 -6.28 -15.39
C MET A 85 4.42 -6.07 -16.76
N THR A 86 5.51 -6.79 -17.03
CA THR A 86 6.23 -6.71 -18.31
C THR A 86 5.47 -7.46 -19.40
N ASP A 87 4.94 -8.64 -19.08
CA ASP A 87 4.15 -9.47 -20.00
C ASP A 87 2.81 -8.80 -20.34
N ALA A 88 2.14 -8.17 -19.37
CA ALA A 88 0.89 -7.43 -19.62
C ALA A 88 1.10 -6.12 -20.41
N ALA A 89 2.31 -5.57 -20.40
CA ALA A 89 2.69 -4.43 -21.23
C ALA A 89 3.10 -4.86 -22.65
N GLN A 90 3.23 -6.16 -22.90
CA GLN A 90 3.50 -6.71 -24.22
C GLN A 90 2.16 -6.89 -24.93
N PRO A 91 1.81 -6.06 -25.93
CA PRO A 91 0.55 -6.20 -26.63
C PRO A 91 0.48 -7.57 -27.32
N ASP A 92 -0.57 -8.34 -27.01
CA ASP A 92 -1.01 -9.53 -27.74
C ASP A 92 -1.33 -9.12 -29.19
N GLY A 93 -0.30 -8.97 -30.03
CA GLY A 93 -0.48 -8.45 -31.38
C GLY A 93 0.74 -7.87 -32.07
N LEU A 94 1.90 -7.75 -31.42
CA LEU A 94 3.15 -7.56 -32.17
C LEU A 94 3.62 -8.91 -32.72
N ALA A 95 2.94 -9.35 -33.77
CA ALA A 95 3.59 -10.07 -34.84
C ALA A 95 4.83 -9.26 -35.24
N GLN A 96 6.01 -9.75 -34.85
CA GLN A 96 7.30 -9.54 -35.50
C GLN A 96 7.37 -8.27 -36.36
N GLN A 97 7.39 -7.10 -35.71
CA GLN A 97 7.55 -5.85 -36.43
C GLN A 97 8.97 -5.79 -36.99
N ASP A 98 9.01 -5.77 -38.32
CA ASP A 98 10.16 -5.50 -39.17
C ASP A 98 11.02 -4.36 -38.59
N ALA A 99 12.33 -4.59 -38.51
CA ALA A 99 13.30 -3.76 -37.79
C ALA A 99 13.59 -2.38 -38.45
N THR A 100 12.68 -1.88 -39.27
CA THR A 100 12.86 -0.69 -40.11
C THR A 100 12.09 0.55 -39.66
N GLN A 101 11.33 0.52 -38.56
CA GLN A 101 10.66 1.71 -38.02
C GLN A 101 10.93 1.92 -36.52
N PRO A 102 11.71 2.94 -36.11
CA PRO A 102 12.11 3.15 -34.72
C PRO A 102 11.11 4.01 -33.93
N ASN A 103 9.92 4.29 -34.46
CA ASN A 103 9.00 5.26 -33.85
C ASN A 103 7.90 4.56 -33.06
N MET A 104 8.25 4.02 -31.88
CA MET A 104 7.23 3.70 -30.88
C MET A 104 6.53 5.00 -30.50
N ASP A 105 5.23 5.09 -30.80
CA ASP A 105 4.41 6.23 -30.40
C ASP A 105 4.33 6.29 -28.87
N VAL A 106 5.09 7.22 -28.28
CA VAL A 106 5.15 7.46 -26.84
C VAL A 106 3.75 7.75 -26.28
N ASN A 107 2.85 8.36 -27.06
CA ASN A 107 1.47 8.58 -26.63
C ASN A 107 0.67 7.28 -26.60
N ALA A 108 0.87 6.37 -27.55
CA ALA A 108 0.23 5.05 -27.54
C ALA A 108 0.70 4.22 -26.33
N LEU A 109 1.98 4.32 -25.94
CA LEU A 109 2.51 3.67 -24.74
C LEU A 109 1.96 4.30 -23.45
N VAL A 110 1.87 5.63 -23.37
CA VAL A 110 1.29 6.35 -22.22
C VAL A 110 -0.21 6.06 -22.09
N ASP A 111 -0.94 6.05 -23.19
CA ASP A 111 -2.36 5.69 -23.22
C ASP A 111 -2.58 4.21 -22.91
N HIS A 112 -1.65 3.33 -23.28
CA HIS A 112 -1.69 1.93 -22.87
C HIS A 112 -1.42 1.79 -21.37
N ALA A 113 -0.44 2.48 -20.79
CA ALA A 113 -0.23 2.48 -19.34
C ALA A 113 -1.43 3.05 -18.58
N ALA A 114 -2.10 4.06 -19.13
CA ALA A 114 -3.34 4.62 -18.59
C ALA A 114 -4.54 3.66 -18.71
N ARG A 115 -4.65 2.91 -19.82
CA ARG A 115 -5.72 1.93 -20.11
C ARG A 115 -5.50 0.55 -19.51
N ALA A 116 -4.26 0.14 -19.32
CA ALA A 116 -3.85 -1.12 -18.71
C ALA A 116 -4.33 -1.23 -17.26
N GLN A 117 -5.00 -0.18 -16.74
CA GLN A 117 -5.55 -0.15 -15.41
C GLN A 117 -4.52 -0.73 -14.47
N LEU A 118 -3.39 -0.03 -14.34
CA LEU A 118 -2.58 -0.07 -13.13
C LEU A 118 -3.47 0.49 -12.00
N HIS A 119 -4.59 -0.18 -11.73
CA HIS A 119 -5.26 -0.20 -10.46
C HIS A 119 -4.13 -0.32 -9.47
N MET A 120 -4.20 0.48 -8.41
CA MET A 120 -3.32 0.40 -7.25
C MET A 120 -3.48 -0.99 -6.62
N ASN A 121 -2.96 -2.00 -7.31
CA ASN A 121 -2.90 -3.37 -6.90
C ASN A 121 -1.97 -3.43 -5.68
N LYS A 122 -1.90 -4.58 -5.05
CA LYS A 122 -1.07 -4.75 -3.85
C LYS A 122 0.37 -4.29 -4.11
N THR A 123 0.89 -4.57 -5.31
CA THR A 123 2.25 -4.23 -5.75
C THR A 123 2.47 -2.72 -5.85
N TRP A 124 1.60 -1.96 -6.51
CA TRP A 124 1.77 -0.50 -6.60
C TRP A 124 1.65 0.21 -5.26
N ARG A 125 0.78 -0.28 -4.36
CA ARG A 125 0.71 0.23 -2.99
C ARG A 125 2.00 -0.04 -2.23
N GLU A 126 2.60 -1.20 -2.46
CA GLU A 126 3.86 -1.59 -1.86
C GLU A 126 5.03 -0.75 -2.39
N VAL A 127 5.08 -0.52 -3.71
CA VAL A 127 6.03 0.43 -4.33
C VAL A 127 5.86 1.83 -3.76
N ALA A 128 4.63 2.34 -3.69
CA ALA A 128 4.35 3.66 -3.12
C ALA A 128 4.82 3.77 -1.66
N ARG A 129 4.62 2.72 -0.85
CA ARG A 129 5.09 2.63 0.54
C ARG A 129 6.61 2.67 0.63
N GLN A 130 7.32 2.07 -0.32
CA GLN A 130 8.79 2.09 -0.36
C GLN A 130 9.34 3.46 -0.81
N LEU A 131 8.62 4.16 -1.69
CA LEU A 131 8.98 5.51 -2.15
C LEU A 131 8.68 6.61 -1.12
N GLU A 132 7.68 6.39 -0.25
CA GLU A 132 7.16 7.39 0.70
C GLU A 132 8.27 8.04 1.55
N PRO A 133 9.17 7.31 2.23
CA PRO A 133 10.19 7.95 3.08
C PRO A 133 11.12 8.91 2.33
N ALA A 134 11.52 8.57 1.10
CA ALA A 134 12.39 9.42 0.28
C ALA A 134 11.64 10.66 -0.21
N LEU A 135 10.38 10.49 -0.61
CA LEU A 135 9.51 11.61 -1.00
C LEU A 135 9.30 12.58 0.18
N GLU A 136 8.98 12.06 1.36
CA GLU A 136 8.78 12.88 2.55
C GLU A 136 10.06 13.62 2.96
N ALA A 137 11.23 12.97 2.87
CA ALA A 137 12.51 13.59 3.18
C ALA A 137 12.79 14.79 2.25
N CYS A 138 12.58 14.62 0.94
CA CYS A 138 12.72 15.72 -0.02
C CYS A 138 11.75 16.87 0.28
N LEU A 139 10.47 16.56 0.52
CA LEU A 139 9.45 17.56 0.81
C LEU A 139 9.77 18.34 2.10
N ARG A 140 10.14 17.65 3.19
CA ARG A 140 10.57 18.29 4.45
C ARG A 140 11.81 19.17 4.24
N GLY A 141 12.81 18.68 3.48
CA GLY A 141 14.02 19.46 3.14
C GLY A 141 13.70 20.75 2.39
N ARG A 142 12.63 20.78 1.59
CA ARG A 142 12.14 21.97 0.89
C ARG A 142 11.21 22.85 1.73
N GLY A 143 10.98 22.51 3.00
CA GLY A 143 10.13 23.26 3.91
C GLY A 143 8.63 23.00 3.74
N TYR A 144 8.25 21.90 3.07
CA TYR A 144 6.86 21.43 3.10
C TYR A 144 6.57 20.75 4.44
N ARG A 145 5.31 20.86 4.87
CA ARG A 145 4.81 20.22 6.09
C ARG A 145 3.60 19.37 5.74
N PRO A 146 3.43 18.20 6.39
CA PRO A 146 2.22 17.41 6.24
C PRO A 146 1.05 18.15 6.89
N PHE A 147 -0.13 18.02 6.29
CA PHE A 147 -1.39 18.48 6.86
C PHE A 147 -2.50 17.50 6.48
N ARG A 148 -3.49 17.36 7.35
CA ARG A 148 -4.56 16.38 7.16
C ARG A 148 -5.69 16.94 6.29
N LEU A 149 -6.14 16.15 5.32
CA LEU A 149 -7.29 16.49 4.50
C LEU A 149 -8.60 16.26 5.26
N ALA A 150 -9.50 17.22 5.18
CA ALA A 150 -10.87 17.09 5.66
C ALA A 150 -11.66 16.10 4.78
N LYS A 151 -12.67 15.44 5.35
CA LYS A 151 -13.52 14.48 4.61
C LYS A 151 -14.11 15.08 3.33
N SER A 152 -14.59 16.32 3.40
CA SER A 152 -15.14 17.05 2.24
C SER A 152 -14.09 17.33 1.16
N GLN A 153 -12.83 17.58 1.55
CA GLN A 153 -11.73 17.78 0.60
C GLN A 153 -11.37 16.48 -0.11
N ILE A 154 -11.39 15.35 0.60
CA ILE A 154 -11.20 14.02 0.03
C ILE A 154 -12.31 13.70 -0.98
N GLU A 155 -13.57 13.96 -0.63
CA GLU A 155 -14.70 13.74 -1.56
C GLU A 155 -14.60 14.63 -2.80
N GLN A 156 -14.16 15.88 -2.64
CA GLN A 156 -13.91 16.76 -3.77
C GLN A 156 -12.77 16.22 -4.66
N LEU A 157 -11.69 15.72 -4.07
CA LEU A 157 -10.60 15.10 -4.83
C LEU A 157 -11.07 13.88 -5.62
N LYS A 158 -11.94 13.03 -5.07
CA LYS A 158 -12.47 11.86 -5.81
C LYS A 158 -13.20 12.25 -7.09
N ARG A 159 -13.83 13.43 -7.13
CA ARG A 159 -14.54 13.94 -8.31
C ARG A 159 -13.62 14.55 -9.37
N LEU A 160 -12.37 14.85 -9.01
CA LEU A 160 -11.39 15.45 -9.92
C LEU A 160 -10.50 14.35 -10.52
N PRO A 161 -10.47 14.19 -11.85
CA PRO A 161 -9.67 13.14 -12.48
C PRO A 161 -8.20 13.21 -12.06
N THR A 162 -7.58 12.05 -11.82
CA THR A 162 -6.15 11.94 -11.51
C THR A 162 -5.33 12.61 -12.61
N GLY A 163 -4.31 13.38 -12.25
CA GLY A 163 -3.48 14.11 -13.21
C GLY A 163 -4.12 15.36 -13.82
N SER A 164 -5.42 15.61 -13.64
CA SER A 164 -6.07 16.80 -14.21
C SER A 164 -5.55 18.11 -13.62
N ARG A 165 -5.54 19.18 -14.45
CA ARG A 165 -5.17 20.54 -14.01
C ARG A 165 -6.04 21.03 -12.85
N ALA A 166 -7.34 20.74 -12.89
CA ALA A 166 -8.28 21.11 -11.83
C ALA A 166 -7.90 20.48 -10.48
N ARG A 167 -7.53 19.19 -10.47
CA ARG A 167 -7.05 18.50 -9.27
C ARG A 167 -5.77 19.13 -8.72
N GLN A 168 -4.81 19.44 -9.60
CA GLN A 168 -3.54 20.03 -9.20
C GLN A 168 -3.72 21.42 -8.57
N VAL A 169 -4.52 22.28 -9.19
CA VAL A 169 -4.84 23.62 -8.66
C VAL A 169 -5.57 23.51 -7.31
N TYR A 170 -6.49 22.56 -7.18
CA TYR A 170 -7.18 22.31 -5.92
C TYR A 170 -6.21 21.90 -4.80
N LEU A 171 -5.31 20.94 -5.05
CA LEU A 171 -4.29 20.52 -4.09
C LEU A 171 -3.34 21.67 -3.71
N TRP A 172 -2.90 22.46 -4.67
CA TRP A 172 -2.08 23.66 -4.39
C TRP A 172 -2.82 24.66 -3.49
N ASN A 173 -4.09 24.96 -3.76
CA ASN A 173 -4.89 25.84 -2.91
C ASN A 173 -5.05 25.31 -1.47
N LEU A 174 -5.16 23.98 -1.31
CA LEU A 174 -5.16 23.36 0.02
C LEU A 174 -3.78 23.48 0.69
N SER A 175 -2.71 23.31 -0.08
CA SER A 175 -1.33 23.37 0.39
C SER A 175 -0.98 24.71 1.03
N LEU A 176 -1.52 25.81 0.51
CA LEU A 176 -1.33 27.16 1.04
C LEU A 176 -1.98 27.35 2.41
N LYS A 177 -3.15 26.73 2.62
CA LYS A 177 -3.93 26.84 3.86
C LYS A 177 -3.44 25.86 4.93
N GLY A 178 -3.17 24.61 4.52
CA GLY A 178 -2.70 23.55 5.42
C GLY A 178 -1.33 23.83 6.01
N ALA A 179 -0.44 24.50 5.28
CA ALA A 179 0.86 24.92 5.80
C ALA A 179 0.78 26.04 6.85
N ALA A 180 -0.31 26.80 6.87
CA ALA A 180 -0.51 27.93 7.76
C ALA A 180 -1.17 27.54 9.10
N ASP A 181 -1.72 26.33 9.22
CA ASP A 181 -2.41 25.87 10.43
C ASP A 181 -1.60 24.77 11.15
N PRO A 182 -0.80 25.11 12.18
CA PRO A 182 -0.02 24.15 12.93
C PRO A 182 -0.86 23.29 13.90
N ARG A 183 -2.19 23.46 13.97
CA ARG A 183 -3.06 22.81 14.98
C ARG A 183 -4.07 21.81 14.41
N ARG A 184 -3.97 21.43 13.14
CA ARG A 184 -4.90 20.50 12.45
C ARG A 184 -4.31 19.13 12.17
#